data_AF-A0A229RM14-F1
#
_entry.id   AF-A0A229RM14-F1
#
_cell.length_a   1.000
_cell.length_b   1.000
_cell.length_c   1.000
_cell.angle_alpha   90.00
_cell.angle_beta   90.00
_cell.angle_gamma   90.00
#
_symmetry.space_group_name_H-M   'P 1'
#
loop_
_entity.id
_entity.type
_entity.pdbx_description
1 polymer ?
#
loop_
_entity_poly.entity_id
_entity_poly.type
_entity_poly.pdbx_seq_one_letter_code
_entity_poly.pdbx_strand_id
1 'polypeptide(L)'
;MDEHDSGDRAHLDALPPYNLPVTVDSNIPRTWNHADPAAWSIARGILRELCRELHASPISVLYQELTGQRNRDFIGLRITARARPPYGNDTIVIYRSESPHTGTSGGRWSLAVNGLIPISRMDLTRPPPRTIARLAREALKVGLDT
;
A
#
# COMPACT_ATOMS: atom_id res chain seq x y z
N MET A 1 8.34 25.94 -14.51
CA MET A 1 7.38 26.48 -13.52
C MET A 1 6.41 25.35 -13.31
N ASP A 2 6.79 24.49 -12.39
CA ASP A 2 6.37 23.09 -12.29
C ASP A 2 5.41 22.97 -11.12
N GLU A 3 4.11 22.99 -11.43
CA GLU A 3 3.02 22.99 -10.45
C GLU A 3 2.23 21.68 -10.42
N HIS A 4 2.86 20.55 -10.76
CA HIS A 4 2.18 19.25 -10.83
C HIS A 4 2.61 18.18 -9.80
N ASP A 5 3.59 18.47 -8.91
CA ASP A 5 4.11 17.50 -7.92
C ASP A 5 3.55 17.68 -6.49
N SER A 6 2.85 18.79 -6.22
CA SER A 6 2.43 19.16 -4.85
C SER A 6 1.17 18.43 -4.35
N GLY A 7 0.26 18.06 -5.25
CA GLY A 7 -1.02 17.43 -4.89
C GLY A 7 -0.88 15.98 -4.43
N ASP A 8 0.05 15.24 -5.03
CA ASP A 8 0.30 13.84 -4.70
C ASP A 8 1.01 13.71 -3.35
N ARG A 9 1.89 14.65 -3.00
CA ARG A 9 2.56 14.68 -1.68
C ARG A 9 1.60 15.11 -0.57
N ALA A 10 0.76 16.12 -0.82
CA ALA A 10 -0.23 16.61 0.15
C ALA A 10 -1.28 15.54 0.54
N HIS A 11 -1.64 14.63 -0.38
CA HIS A 11 -2.55 13.53 -0.04
C HIS A 11 -1.87 12.49 0.89
N LEU A 12 -0.55 12.34 0.82
CA LEU A 12 0.19 11.38 1.66
C LEU A 12 0.40 11.88 3.11
N ASP A 13 0.36 13.20 3.31
CA ASP A 13 0.47 13.85 4.62
C ASP A 13 -0.82 13.77 5.45
N ALA A 14 -1.96 13.44 4.83
CA ALA A 14 -3.28 13.50 5.47
C ALA A 14 -3.72 12.19 6.17
N LEU A 15 -2.83 11.21 6.33
CA LEU A 15 -3.18 9.97 7.04
C LEU A 15 -3.06 10.16 8.55
N PRO A 16 -4.07 9.75 9.35
CA PRO A 16 -4.00 9.90 10.79
C PRO A 16 -2.80 9.11 11.34
N PRO A 17 -2.17 9.60 12.42
CA PRO A 17 -1.04 8.91 13.03
C PRO A 17 -1.44 7.50 13.46
N TYR A 18 -0.66 6.51 13.04
CA TYR A 18 -0.85 5.12 13.40
C TYR A 18 0.49 4.49 13.79
N ASN A 19 0.62 4.10 15.06
CA ASN A 19 1.78 3.36 15.54
C ASN A 19 1.57 1.87 15.32
N LEU A 20 2.61 1.18 14.83
CA LEU A 20 2.57 -0.26 14.67
C LEU A 20 2.63 -0.96 16.04
N PRO A 21 1.71 -1.90 16.34
CA PRO A 21 1.83 -2.73 17.53
C PRO A 21 3.19 -3.46 17.59
N VAL A 22 3.68 -3.73 18.80
CA VAL A 22 4.99 -4.40 19.02
C VAL A 22 5.06 -5.79 18.37
N THR A 23 3.90 -6.46 18.25
CA THR A 23 3.77 -7.79 17.66
C THR A 23 3.83 -7.79 16.13
N VAL A 24 3.76 -6.62 15.48
CA VAL A 24 3.81 -6.51 14.03
C VAL A 24 5.25 -6.58 13.53
N ASP A 25 5.53 -7.46 12.59
CA ASP A 25 6.82 -7.48 11.90
C ASP A 25 6.88 -6.36 10.86
N SER A 26 7.97 -5.60 10.84
CA SER A 26 8.09 -4.44 9.97
C SER A 26 9.53 -4.00 9.73
N ASN A 27 9.78 -3.47 8.53
CA ASN A 27 11.04 -2.83 8.15
C ASN A 27 10.96 -1.29 8.11
N ILE A 28 9.85 -0.71 8.58
CA ILE A 28 9.71 0.74 8.81
C ILE A 28 9.62 1.02 10.31
N PRO A 29 9.93 2.24 10.78
CA PRO A 29 9.80 2.59 12.18
C PRO A 29 8.39 2.33 12.71
N ARG A 30 8.29 1.81 13.95
CA ARG A 30 7.01 1.49 14.57
C ARG A 30 6.21 2.73 14.91
N THR A 31 6.89 3.69 15.52
CA THR A 31 6.31 4.97 15.92
C THR A 31 6.18 5.87 14.70
N TRP A 32 5.00 6.44 14.51
CA TRP A 32 4.76 7.46 13.52
C TRP A 32 5.47 8.76 13.91
N ASN A 33 6.07 9.42 12.92
CA ASN A 33 6.66 10.75 13.07
C ASN A 33 6.21 11.63 11.89
N HIS A 34 5.96 12.91 12.16
CA HIS A 34 5.61 13.89 11.12
C HIS A 34 6.74 14.13 10.11
N ALA A 35 7.98 13.78 10.46
CA ALA A 35 9.14 13.81 9.57
C ALA A 35 9.33 12.51 8.77
N ASP A 36 8.49 11.48 8.99
CA ASP A 36 8.60 10.22 8.25
C ASP A 36 8.31 10.43 6.76
N PRO A 37 8.98 9.68 5.86
CA PRO A 37 8.54 9.53 4.49
C PRO A 37 7.06 9.19 4.41
N ALA A 38 6.31 9.94 3.61
CA ALA A 38 4.86 9.79 3.53
C ALA A 38 4.44 8.38 3.07
N ALA A 39 5.30 7.67 2.32
CA ALA A 39 5.12 6.27 1.95
C ALA A 39 5.03 5.32 3.16
N TRP A 40 5.71 5.61 4.27
CA TRP A 40 5.60 4.82 5.50
C TRP A 40 4.23 5.03 6.15
N SER A 41 3.70 6.26 6.14
CA SER A 41 2.32 6.54 6.58
C SER A 41 1.29 5.78 5.73
N ILE A 42 1.49 5.67 4.42
CA ILE A 42 0.64 4.83 3.55
C ILE A 42 0.71 3.36 4.00
N ALA A 43 1.91 2.82 4.21
CA ALA A 43 2.08 1.42 4.58
C ALA A 43 1.37 1.09 5.89
N ARG A 44 1.55 1.95 6.90
CA ARG A 44 0.85 1.90 8.19
C ARG A 44 -0.67 1.99 8.00
N GLY A 45 -1.13 2.93 7.17
CA GLY A 45 -2.54 3.10 6.82
C GLY A 45 -3.15 1.87 6.14
N ILE A 46 -2.46 1.25 5.18
CA ILE A 46 -2.95 0.05 4.48
C ILE A 46 -3.16 -1.08 5.48
N LEU A 47 -2.19 -1.35 6.35
CA LEU A 47 -2.33 -2.39 7.37
C LEU A 47 -3.49 -2.10 8.33
N ARG A 48 -3.59 -0.86 8.82
CA ARG A 48 -4.68 -0.44 9.73
C ARG A 48 -6.05 -0.63 9.10
N GLU A 49 -6.25 -0.10 7.89
CA GLU A 49 -7.53 -0.16 7.22
C GLU A 49 -7.86 -1.59 6.77
N LEU A 50 -6.86 -2.39 6.38
CA LEU A 50 -7.04 -3.82 6.11
C LEU A 50 -7.55 -4.57 7.34
N CYS A 51 -6.92 -4.36 8.50
CA CYS A 51 -7.36 -4.95 9.76
C CYS A 51 -8.79 -4.53 10.12
N ARG A 52 -9.13 -3.25 9.89
CA ARG A 52 -10.48 -2.74 10.14
C ARG A 52 -11.52 -3.39 9.22
N GLU A 53 -11.27 -3.43 7.91
CA GLU A 53 -12.23 -3.95 6.92
C GLU A 53 -12.43 -5.47 7.01
N LEU A 54 -11.41 -6.21 7.47
CA LEU A 54 -11.46 -7.67 7.59
C LEU A 54 -11.72 -8.16 9.01
N HIS A 55 -11.92 -7.25 9.98
CA HIS A 55 -11.96 -7.58 11.41
C HIS A 55 -10.76 -8.43 11.84
N ALA A 56 -9.58 -8.13 11.31
CA ALA A 56 -8.38 -8.94 11.42
C ALA A 56 -7.36 -8.33 12.40
N SER A 57 -6.45 -9.16 12.90
CA SER A 57 -5.28 -8.73 13.68
C SER A 57 -4.09 -8.45 12.76
N PRO A 58 -3.29 -7.40 13.01
CA PRO A 58 -2.14 -7.09 12.18
C PRO A 58 -0.99 -8.09 12.41
N ILE A 59 -0.32 -8.52 11.34
CA ILE A 59 0.81 -9.46 11.40
C ILE A 59 2.11 -8.81 10.92
N SER A 60 2.11 -8.23 9.72
CA SER A 60 3.31 -7.57 9.20
C SER A 60 3.00 -6.46 8.22
N VAL A 61 3.92 -5.50 8.10
CA VAL A 61 3.95 -4.52 7.02
C VAL A 61 5.38 -4.27 6.56
N LEU A 62 5.62 -4.54 5.28
CA LEU A 62 6.92 -4.35 4.64
C LEU A 62 6.80 -3.30 3.54
N TYR A 63 7.75 -2.38 3.52
CA TYR A 63 7.90 -1.34 2.52
C TYR A 63 9.16 -1.60 1.68
N GLN A 64 9.07 -1.40 0.37
CA GLN A 64 10.19 -1.51 -0.54
C GLN A 64 10.10 -0.40 -1.59
N GLU A 65 11.20 0.32 -1.79
CA GLU A 65 11.38 1.17 -2.95
C GLU A 65 11.68 0.33 -4.19
N LEU A 66 11.06 0.69 -5.30
CA LEU A 66 11.34 0.11 -6.61
C LEU A 66 12.32 1.04 -7.32
N THR A 67 13.44 0.49 -7.78
CA THR A 67 14.47 1.25 -8.49
C THR A 67 14.61 0.78 -9.93
N GLY A 68 14.87 1.71 -10.86
CA GLY A 68 15.12 1.41 -12.26
C GLY A 68 16.41 0.61 -12.47
N GLN A 69 16.40 -0.36 -13.39
CA GLN A 69 17.55 -1.26 -13.61
C GLN A 69 18.82 -0.54 -14.08
N ARG A 70 18.69 0.56 -14.84
CA ARG A 70 19.84 1.24 -15.45
C ARG A 70 20.49 2.28 -14.55
N ASN A 71 19.68 3.10 -13.86
CA ASN A 71 20.19 4.26 -13.12
C ASN A 71 19.97 4.18 -11.61
N ARG A 72 19.31 3.13 -11.09
CA ARG A 72 18.85 3.04 -9.69
C ARG A 72 17.92 4.17 -9.24
N ASP A 73 17.40 4.95 -10.17
CA ASP A 73 16.41 5.99 -9.88
C ASP A 73 15.16 5.39 -9.25
N PHE A 74 14.52 6.11 -8.34
CA PHE A 74 13.24 5.73 -7.76
C PHE A 74 12.17 5.67 -8.87
N ILE A 75 11.57 4.49 -9.07
CA ILE A 75 10.49 4.28 -10.04
C ILE A 75 9.16 3.96 -9.38
N GLY A 76 9.12 3.79 -8.06
CA GLY A 76 7.90 3.42 -7.37
C GLY A 76 8.10 2.78 -6.01
N LEU A 77 7.03 2.20 -5.51
CA LEU A 77 7.01 1.52 -4.22
C LEU A 77 6.21 0.23 -4.28
N ARG A 78 6.53 -0.66 -3.34
CA ARG A 78 5.79 -1.87 -3.03
C ARG A 78 5.57 -1.92 -1.53
N ILE A 79 4.32 -2.11 -1.13
CA ILE A 79 3.91 -2.34 0.25
C ILE A 79 3.31 -3.73 0.33
N THR A 80 3.75 -4.54 1.29
CA THR A 80 3.19 -5.86 1.59
C THR A 80 2.62 -5.83 3.00
N ALA A 81 1.30 -5.91 3.13
CA ALA A 81 0.60 -5.95 4.41
C ALA A 81 -0.02 -7.34 4.63
N ARG A 82 0.17 -7.89 5.83
CA ARG A 82 -0.42 -9.18 6.24
C ARG A 82 -1.30 -8.98 7.45
N ALA A 83 -2.51 -9.53 7.39
CA ALA A 83 -3.48 -9.50 8.47
C ALA A 83 -4.09 -10.89 8.68
N ARG A 84 -4.41 -11.22 9.94
CA ARG A 84 -4.99 -12.49 10.35
C ARG A 84 -6.47 -12.30 10.72
N PRO A 85 -7.43 -12.74 9.89
CA PRO A 85 -8.83 -12.75 10.30
C PRO A 85 -9.05 -13.74 11.46
N PRO A 86 -10.17 -13.63 12.20
CA PRO A 86 -10.49 -14.56 13.29
C PRO A 86 -10.74 -15.99 12.79
N TYR A 87 -11.16 -16.11 11.53
CA TYR A 87 -11.41 -17.39 10.85
C TYR A 87 -10.77 -17.36 9.46
N GLY A 88 -10.20 -18.49 9.04
CA GLY A 88 -9.58 -18.66 7.73
C GLY A 88 -8.08 -18.37 7.71
N ASN A 89 -7.55 -18.24 6.49
CA ASN A 89 -6.13 -18.05 6.25
C ASN A 89 -5.73 -16.57 6.39
N ASP A 90 -4.45 -16.34 6.67
CA ASP A 90 -3.88 -15.01 6.65
C ASP A 90 -4.10 -14.36 5.28
N THR A 91 -4.53 -13.10 5.31
CA THR A 91 -4.67 -12.28 4.11
C THR A 91 -3.38 -11.52 3.86
N ILE A 92 -2.83 -11.67 2.67
CA ILE A 92 -1.66 -10.93 2.19
C ILE A 92 -2.11 -9.97 1.09
N VAL A 93 -1.88 -8.69 1.32
CA VAL A 93 -2.14 -7.62 0.35
C VAL A 93 -0.81 -7.04 -0.11
N ILE A 94 -0.60 -6.99 -1.42
CA ILE A 94 0.55 -6.32 -2.02
C ILE A 94 0.03 -5.13 -2.82
N TYR A 95 0.31 -3.92 -2.35
CA TYR A 95 0.10 -2.70 -3.11
C TYR A 95 1.38 -2.33 -3.83
N ARG A 96 1.30 -2.10 -5.13
CA ARG A 96 2.42 -1.64 -5.95
C ARG A 96 2.01 -0.37 -6.66
N SER A 97 2.86 0.65 -6.64
CA SER A 97 2.68 1.85 -7.44
C SER A 97 4.01 2.20 -8.09
N GLU A 98 3.96 2.60 -9.35
CA GLU A 98 5.10 3.06 -10.11
C GLU A 98 4.82 4.40 -10.74
N SER A 99 5.79 5.29 -10.63
CA SER A 99 5.81 6.57 -11.30
C SER A 99 5.98 6.36 -12.81
N PRO A 100 5.49 7.29 -13.65
CA PRO A 100 5.77 7.25 -15.08
C PRO A 100 7.29 7.23 -15.28
N HIS A 101 7.78 6.21 -15.97
CA HIS A 101 9.16 6.19 -16.45
C HIS A 101 9.28 7.29 -17.52
N THR A 102 10.44 7.94 -17.64
CA THR A 102 10.71 8.92 -18.71
C THR A 102 10.32 8.32 -20.06
N GLY A 103 9.18 8.73 -20.62
CA GLY A 103 8.65 8.26 -21.91
C GLY A 103 7.32 7.49 -21.90
N THR A 104 6.73 7.13 -20.75
CA THR A 104 5.38 6.51 -20.70
C THR A 104 4.38 7.39 -19.96
N SER A 105 3.27 7.71 -20.61
CA SER A 105 2.31 8.77 -20.25
C SER A 105 1.45 8.54 -18.99
N GLY A 106 1.83 7.67 -18.07
CA GLY A 106 1.05 7.47 -16.84
C GLY A 106 1.74 6.58 -15.83
N GLY A 107 1.63 6.95 -14.55
CA GLY A 107 1.94 6.04 -13.46
C GLY A 107 0.99 4.85 -13.48
N ARG A 108 1.41 3.77 -12.83
CA ARG A 108 0.59 2.56 -12.70
C ARG A 108 0.49 2.17 -11.24
N TRP A 109 -0.62 1.56 -10.88
CA TRP A 109 -0.71 0.86 -9.61
C TRP A 109 -1.46 -0.45 -9.76
N SER A 110 -1.13 -1.39 -8.90
CA SER A 110 -1.81 -2.68 -8.82
C SER A 110 -1.98 -3.12 -7.38
N LEU A 111 -2.98 -3.98 -7.20
CA LEU A 111 -3.28 -4.63 -5.94
C LEU A 111 -3.25 -6.13 -6.18
N ALA A 112 -2.41 -6.84 -5.42
CA ALA A 112 -2.48 -8.29 -5.32
C ALA A 112 -3.03 -8.71 -3.96
N VAL A 113 -3.86 -9.75 -3.95
CA VAL A 113 -4.49 -10.32 -2.76
C VAL A 113 -4.28 -11.82 -2.80
N ASN A 114 -3.60 -12.38 -1.80
CA ASN A 114 -3.27 -13.81 -1.71
C ASN A 114 -2.66 -14.40 -2.99
N GLY A 115 -1.82 -13.63 -3.69
CA GLY A 115 -1.13 -14.05 -4.91
C GLY A 115 -1.89 -13.78 -6.22
N LEU A 116 -3.17 -13.41 -6.17
CA LEU A 116 -3.96 -13.00 -7.33
C LEU A 116 -3.88 -11.50 -7.53
N ILE A 117 -3.92 -11.01 -8.78
CA ILE A 117 -3.92 -9.58 -9.11
C ILE A 117 -5.31 -9.17 -9.61
N PRO A 118 -6.27 -8.89 -8.72
CA PRO A 118 -7.62 -8.48 -9.12
C PRO A 118 -7.66 -7.10 -9.77
N ILE A 119 -6.65 -6.25 -9.54
CA ILE A 119 -6.67 -4.85 -9.99
C ILE A 119 -5.29 -4.43 -10.50
N SER A 120 -5.29 -3.88 -11.71
CA SER A 120 -4.17 -3.20 -12.34
C SER A 120 -4.71 -2.00 -13.10
N ARG A 121 -4.22 -0.79 -12.80
CA ARG A 121 -4.71 0.48 -13.37
C ARG A 121 -3.53 1.31 -13.87
N MET A 122 -3.72 1.93 -15.03
CA MET A 122 -2.85 2.99 -15.54
C MET A 122 -3.46 4.34 -15.18
N ASP A 123 -3.23 4.76 -13.94
CA ASP A 123 -3.69 6.05 -13.40
C ASP A 123 -2.61 6.53 -12.41
N LEU A 124 -2.33 7.83 -12.44
CA LEU A 124 -1.43 8.50 -11.50
C LEU A 124 -2.03 8.55 -10.11
N THR A 125 -3.36 8.62 -10.00
CA THR A 125 -4.04 8.81 -8.72
C THR A 125 -3.97 7.54 -7.89
N ARG A 126 -3.15 7.56 -6.83
CA ARG A 126 -3.03 6.46 -5.89
C ARG A 126 -4.30 6.36 -5.04
N PRO A 127 -4.91 5.17 -4.91
CA PRO A 127 -6.09 5.01 -4.06
C PRO A 127 -5.71 5.20 -2.58
N PRO A 128 -6.58 5.82 -1.76
CA PRO A 128 -6.32 5.93 -0.32
C PRO A 128 -6.34 4.53 0.33
N PRO A 129 -5.65 4.35 1.49
CA PRO A 129 -5.58 3.06 2.17
C PRO A 129 -6.93 2.38 2.44
N ARG A 130 -7.97 3.15 2.76
CA ARG A 130 -9.33 2.64 2.93
C ARG A 130 -9.89 2.01 1.65
N THR A 131 -9.64 2.64 0.51
CA THR A 131 -10.04 2.09 -0.80
C THR A 131 -9.28 0.81 -1.09
N ILE A 132 -7.98 0.75 -0.82
CA ILE A 132 -7.17 -0.47 -0.97
C ILE A 132 -7.73 -1.61 -0.12
N ALA A 133 -8.04 -1.37 1.15
CA ALA A 133 -8.60 -2.36 2.05
C ALA A 133 -9.98 -2.87 1.60
N ARG A 134 -10.86 -1.96 1.14
CA ARG A 134 -12.17 -2.33 0.58
C ARG A 134 -12.03 -3.23 -0.65
N LEU A 135 -11.15 -2.88 -1.58
CA LEU A 135 -10.89 -3.66 -2.79
C LEU A 135 -10.30 -5.04 -2.46
N ALA A 136 -9.43 -5.12 -1.44
CA ALA A 136 -8.91 -6.40 -0.97
C ALA A 136 -10.02 -7.31 -0.43
N ARG A 137 -10.93 -6.76 0.38
CA ARG A 137 -12.11 -7.49 0.87
C ARG A 137 -13.01 -7.97 -0.26
N GLU A 138 -13.25 -7.13 -1.26
CA GLU A 138 -14.06 -7.51 -2.44
C GLU A 138 -13.40 -8.63 -3.23
N ALA A 139 -12.08 -8.57 -3.46
CA ALA A 139 -11.33 -9.62 -4.13
C ALA A 139 -11.38 -10.97 -3.37
N LEU A 140 -11.30 -10.93 -2.03
CA LEU A 140 -11.45 -12.14 -1.21
C LEU A 140 -12.82 -12.78 -1.35
N LYS A 141 -13.89 -12.00 -1.51
CA LYS A 141 -15.24 -12.55 -1.73
C LYS A 141 -15.33 -13.29 -3.06
N VAL A 142 -14.75 -12.75 -4.12
CA VAL A 142 -14.76 -13.36 -5.46
C VAL A 142 -13.93 -14.64 -5.49
N GLY A 143 -12.82 -14.69 -4.76
CA GLY A 143 -11.94 -15.88 -4.68
C GLY A 143 -12.41 -16.98 -3.73
N LEU A 144 -13.53 -16.81 -3.02
CA LEU A 144 -14.16 -17.84 -2.18
C LEU A 144 -15.17 -18.70 -2.96
N ASP A 145 -15.57 -18.28 -4.17
CA ASP A 145 -16.54 -18.97 -5.04
C ASP A 145 -15.88 -19.90 -6.08
N THR A 146 -14.56 -20.12 -6.00
CA THR A 146 -13.77 -21.00 -6.89
C THR A 146 -13.10 -22.11 -6.10
#